data_AF-A0A663BUC2-F1
#
_entry.id   AF-A0A663BUC2-F1
#
_cell.length_a   1.000
_cell.length_b   1.000
_cell.length_c   1.000
_cell.angle_alpha   90.00
_cell.angle_beta   90.00
_cell.angle_gamma   90.00
#
_symmetry.space_group_name_H-M   'P 1'
#
loop_
_entity.id
_entity.type
_entity.pdbx_description
1 polymer ?
#
loop_
_entity_poly.entity_id
_entity_poly.type
_entity_poly.pdbx_seq_one_letter_code
_entity_poly.pdbx_strand_id
1 'polypeptide(L)' 'MTIKNQKKYKGVYCDKNGKIFYQADLGVDPVTGKRVQKKARKN' A
#
# COMPACT_ATOMS: atom_id res chain seq x y z
N MET A 1 -7.94 4.99 -24.53
CA MET A 1 -7.63 5.07 -23.08
C MET A 1 -6.17 5.45 -22.93
N THR A 2 -5.87 6.73 -22.75
CA THR A 2 -4.50 7.23 -22.62
C THR A 2 -3.90 6.71 -21.32
N ILE A 3 -2.94 5.79 -21.43
CA ILE A 3 -2.19 5.27 -20.28
C ILE A 3 -1.27 6.40 -19.83
N LYS A 4 -1.76 7.23 -18.90
CA LYS A 4 -0.93 8.20 -18.19
C LYS A 4 0.23 7.41 -17.59
N ASN A 5 1.47 7.70 -18.00
CA ASN A 5 2.68 7.02 -17.55
C ASN A 5 2.94 7.37 -16.08
N GLN A 6 2.08 6.88 -15.18
CA GLN A 6 2.17 7.09 -13.75
C GLN A 6 3.12 6.03 -13.20
N LYS A 7 4.24 6.50 -12.67
CA LYS A 7 5.22 5.66 -11.98
C LYS A 7 4.51 4.98 -10.80
N LYS A 8 4.26 3.67 -10.95
CA LYS A 8 3.68 2.84 -9.90
C LYS A 8 4.76 2.54 -8.88
N TYR A 9 4.61 3.09 -7.69
CA TYR A 9 5.49 2.79 -6.56
C TYR A 9 4.94 1.57 -5.81
N LYS A 10 5.80 0.58 -5.55
CA LYS A 10 5.42 -0.59 -4.72
C LYS A 10 5.01 -0.09 -3.33
N GLY A 11 3.88 -0.59 -2.82
CA GLY A 11 3.35 -0.16 -1.54
C GLY A 11 2.54 1.13 -1.58
N VAL A 12 2.35 1.77 -2.76
CA VAL A 12 1.49 2.94 -2.93
C VAL A 12 0.27 2.56 -3.76
N TYR A 13 -0.92 2.83 -3.24
CA TYR A 13 -2.18 2.46 -3.85
C TYR A 13 -3.14 3.63 -3.85
N CYS A 14 -4.02 3.68 -4.86
CA CYS A 14 -5.13 4.63 -4.91
C CYS A 14 -6.45 3.91 -4.69
N ASP A 15 -7.26 4.41 -3.77
CA ASP A 15 -8.66 4.02 -3.62
C ASP A 15 -9.49 4.58 -4.81
N LYS A 16 -10.70 4.05 -5.01
CA LYS A 16 -11.63 4.49 -6.08
C LYS A 16 -11.94 5.99 -6.06
N ASN A 17 -11.82 6.62 -4.90
CA ASN A 17 -12.05 8.05 -4.69
C ASN A 17 -10.79 8.91 -4.95
N GLY A 18 -9.73 8.32 -5.51
CA GLY A 18 -8.47 9.02 -5.80
C GLY A 18 -7.57 9.26 -4.58
N LYS A 19 -7.95 8.78 -3.38
CA LYS A 19 -7.14 8.89 -2.17
C LYS A 19 -5.98 7.90 -2.17
N ILE A 20 -4.80 8.37 -1.80
CA ILE A 20 -3.59 7.56 -1.76
C ILE A 20 -3.44 6.92 -0.38
N PHE A 21 -3.12 5.63 -0.35
CA PHE A 21 -2.69 4.94 0.85
C PHE A 21 -1.39 4.18 0.62
N TYR A 22 -0.63 4.08 1.70
CA TYR A 22 0.64 3.38 1.76
C TYR A 22 0.43 2.07 2.50
N GLN A 23 1.01 1.00 2.00
CA GLN A 23 1.07 -0.29 2.67
C GLN A 23 2.52 -0.76 2.69
N ALA A 24 3.04 -0.97 3.89
CA ALA A 24 4.35 -1.52 4.12
C ALA A 24 4.21 -2.94 4.68
N ASP A 25 4.85 -3.90 4.03
CA ASP A 25 5.05 -5.26 4.55
C ASP A 25 6.23 -5.25 5.53
N LEU A 26 5.95 -5.60 6.79
CA LEU A 26 6.96 -5.68 7.86
C LEU A 26 7.42 -7.13 8.13
N GLY A 27 6.81 -8.10 7.42
CA GLY A 27 7.16 -9.51 7.53
C GLY A 27 6.12 -10.34 8.29
N VAL A 28 6.57 -11.44 8.88
CA VAL A 28 5.75 -12.33 9.71
C VAL A 28 6.24 -12.21 11.13
N ASP A 29 5.33 -11.95 12.07
CA ASP A 29 5.65 -11.95 13.49
C ASP A 29 6.04 -13.38 13.92
N PRO A 30 7.24 -13.60 14.46
CA PRO A 30 7.67 -14.93 14.89
C PRO A 30 6.87 -15.48 16.08
N VAL A 31 6.20 -14.62 16.87
CA VAL A 31 5.44 -15.05 18.05
C VAL A 31 4.02 -15.44 17.68
N THR A 32 3.31 -14.59 16.93
CA THR A 32 1.91 -14.88 16.55
C THR A 32 1.76 -15.61 15.22
N GLY A 33 2.81 -15.69 14.42
CA GLY A 33 2.78 -16.25 13.06
C GLY A 33 1.98 -15.41 12.06
N LYS A 34 1.49 -14.24 12.47
CA LYS A 34 0.66 -13.37 11.63
C LYS A 34 1.54 -12.46 10.77
N ARG A 35 1.06 -12.16 9.57
CA ARG A 35 1.68 -11.13 8.72
C ARG A 35 1.46 -9.75 9.34
N VAL A 36 2.56 -9.02 9.50
CA VAL A 36 2.54 -7.66 10.00
C VAL A 36 2.60 -6.72 8.80
N GLN A 37 1.52 -5.98 8.60
CA GLN A 37 1.42 -4.96 7.57
C GLN A 37 1.00 -3.64 8.21
N LYS A 38 1.65 -2.54 7.82
CA LYS A 38 1.24 -1.20 8.23
C LYS A 38 0.57 -0.50 7.07
N LYS A 39 -0.71 -0.17 7.25
CA LYS A 39 -1.47 0.66 6.31
C LYS A 39 -1.56 2.09 6.86
N ALA A 40 -1.18 3.06 6.05
CA ALA A 40 -1.31 4.48 6.38
C ALA A 40 -2.06 5.19 5.26
N ARG A 41 -3.01 6.05 5.60
CA ARG A 41 -3.70 6.92 4.63
C ARG A 41 -3.15 8.33 4.79
N LYS A 42 -2.81 8.98 3.66
CA LYS A 42 -2.58 10.42 3.65
C LYS A 42 -3.87 11.08 3.20
N ASN A 43 -4.51 11.79 4.12
CA ASN A 43 -5.64 12.66 3.79
C ASN A 43 -5.14 13.91 3.07
#